data_AF-A0A7S2NQJ2-F1
#
_entry.id   AF-A0A7S2NQJ2-F1
#
_cell.length_a   1.000
_cell.length_b   1.000
_cell.length_c   1.000
_cell.angle_alpha   90.00
_cell.angle_beta   90.00
_cell.angle_gamma   90.00
#
_symmetry.space_group_name_H-M   'P 1'
#
loop_
_entity.id
_entity.type
_entity.pdbx_description
1 polymer ?
#
loop_
_entity_poly.entity_id
_entity_poly.type
_entity_poly.pdbx_seq_one_letter_code
_entity_poly.pdbx_strand_id
1 'polypeptide(L)'
;SGEAYLAASAGLDASCREALAAIAEEFHLGTVSKSGDLMLSQTGSLTLKRCQSFFLPISFAPLLANFGKLLDEDAGWGFADAGRDDGESGECVCAALNAVGSGLHQTAYSKDFLNHIHGFFDNDDFEKQPSFVVDTGCGDGSFLLQIYHHIRDGTVRGKYLDQFPLTMVGVDCNEQARVMAALNLTAKNVPHKLLSGDVSKPAALVAALKRKKVDAKKCLHVRSFIDYQRRFLLPAKPLEPGSAVEKYAQSQLVDILHLDKSGRLIPPADIFASLAEHFARWSDAMEGSFGLCVLEEMALSVPTTVRALEEDAALHVDPLRSLARQYPVAPHAFAMGAAMAGLLPKNVKEVRVYPEQGDYCRAMSQNLQRRPYRIRLAETSDLDELVRLEALAWSEQLRAPREVLARRLQASPTTVFVCEMGDKLVAVLYTQKVSSEDDVDNESFMDVSAAHDPAGRIVQLIAIGSDPQVAHLGIGSELRCFALHHARLDPEIDAVIAVTRCQNFSGGADDLEAYVQGHIAGEVTDQTLNFHTSFGAEIVRLVPDYRPEDVANHATGVLIRYRPKEWVCESSIAGKPKLRSGVRPLTTAKKR
;
A
#
# COMPACT_ATOMS: atom_id res chain seq x y z
N SER A 1 -3.95 20.31 -37.58
CA SER A 1 -2.63 20.58 -38.16
C SER A 1 -1.86 21.47 -37.19
N GLY A 2 -1.11 20.86 -36.27
CA GLY A 2 -0.32 21.61 -35.30
C GLY A 2 1.12 21.12 -35.39
N GLU A 3 1.90 21.73 -36.28
CA GLU A 3 3.35 21.52 -36.31
C GLU A 3 3.91 22.05 -34.98
N ALA A 4 4.38 21.14 -34.13
CA ALA A 4 5.10 21.51 -32.92
C ALA A 4 6.54 21.82 -33.33
N TYR A 5 6.90 23.10 -33.35
CA TYR A 5 8.27 23.54 -33.56
C TYR A 5 9.03 23.52 -32.23
N LEU A 6 10.19 22.88 -32.22
CA LEU A 6 11.17 23.05 -31.15
C LEU A 6 12.30 23.92 -31.69
N ALA A 7 12.36 25.17 -31.25
CA ALA A 7 13.43 26.11 -31.57
C ALA A 7 14.72 25.74 -30.80
N ALA A 8 15.13 24.47 -30.86
CA ALA A 8 16.30 23.94 -30.16
C ALA A 8 17.63 24.22 -30.88
N SER A 9 17.58 24.82 -32.07
CA SER A 9 18.69 24.82 -33.02
C SER A 9 19.35 26.17 -33.27
N ALA A 10 18.81 27.25 -32.69
CA ALA A 10 19.40 28.58 -32.79
C ALA A 10 20.77 28.59 -32.07
N GLY A 11 21.84 28.30 -32.80
CA GLY A 11 23.21 28.25 -32.29
C GLY A 11 23.98 26.95 -32.53
N LEU A 12 23.35 25.90 -33.09
CA LEU A 12 24.08 24.68 -33.47
C LEU A 12 24.97 24.93 -34.70
N ASP A 13 26.14 24.32 -34.76
CA ASP A 13 26.98 24.35 -35.96
C ASP A 13 26.48 23.36 -37.03
N ALA A 14 27.14 23.32 -38.19
CA ALA A 14 26.74 22.45 -39.29
C ALA A 14 26.85 20.96 -38.95
N SER A 15 27.87 20.57 -38.19
CA SER A 15 28.09 19.17 -37.79
C SER A 15 27.03 18.71 -36.79
N CYS A 16 26.70 19.56 -35.81
CA CYS A 16 25.61 19.29 -34.87
C CYS A 16 24.25 19.19 -35.57
N ARG A 17 23.99 20.01 -36.61
CA ARG A 17 22.76 19.90 -37.41
C ARG A 17 22.68 18.60 -38.19
N GLU A 18 23.77 18.17 -38.81
CA GLU A 18 23.83 16.88 -39.51
C GLU A 18 23.61 15.70 -38.55
N ALA A 19 24.26 15.73 -37.38
CA ALA A 19 24.05 14.72 -36.35
C ALA A 19 22.60 14.69 -35.84
N LEU A 20 22.00 15.86 -35.57
CA LEU A 20 20.59 15.95 -35.18
C LEU A 20 19.66 15.44 -36.28
N ALA A 21 19.96 15.73 -37.55
CA ALA A 21 19.18 15.23 -38.68
C ALA A 21 19.23 13.71 -38.78
N ALA A 22 20.42 13.11 -38.61
CA ALA A 22 20.59 11.66 -38.59
C ALA A 22 19.79 11.01 -37.45
N ILE A 23 19.86 11.56 -36.23
CA ILE A 23 19.07 11.08 -35.08
C ILE A 23 17.56 11.23 -35.35
N ALA A 24 17.14 12.37 -35.89
CA ALA A 24 15.73 12.61 -36.18
C ALA A 24 15.17 11.65 -37.23
N GLU A 25 15.99 11.28 -38.22
CA GLU A 25 15.64 10.28 -39.23
C GLU A 25 15.60 8.87 -38.65
N GLU A 26 16.65 8.45 -37.94
CA GLU A 26 16.79 7.11 -37.33
C GLU A 26 15.64 6.79 -36.38
N PHE A 27 15.28 7.73 -35.51
CA PHE A 27 14.21 7.55 -34.52
C PHE A 27 12.85 8.07 -34.98
N HIS A 28 12.72 8.42 -36.27
CA HIS A 28 11.48 8.93 -36.88
C HIS A 28 10.88 10.14 -36.14
N LEU A 29 11.72 10.98 -35.53
CA LEU A 29 11.30 12.14 -34.74
C LEU A 29 10.82 13.29 -35.63
N GLY A 30 11.26 13.35 -36.88
CA GLY A 30 10.91 14.44 -37.78
C GLY A 30 11.99 14.72 -38.82
N THR A 31 11.96 15.92 -39.38
CA THR A 31 12.96 16.40 -40.34
C THR A 31 13.61 17.66 -39.82
N VAL A 32 14.92 17.80 -40.06
CA VAL A 32 15.68 19.01 -39.71
C VAL A 32 15.74 19.91 -40.93
N SER A 33 15.31 21.16 -40.79
CA SER A 33 15.36 22.15 -41.86
C SER A 33 16.80 22.59 -42.15
N LYS A 34 17.03 23.28 -43.27
CA LYS A 34 18.35 23.86 -43.58
C LYS A 34 18.79 24.93 -42.56
N SER A 35 17.85 25.58 -41.87
CA SER A 35 18.13 26.49 -40.75
C SER A 35 18.43 25.77 -39.43
N GLY A 36 18.26 24.44 -39.39
CA GLY A 36 18.48 23.59 -38.22
C GLY A 36 17.23 23.30 -37.42
N ASP A 37 16.06 23.84 -37.79
CA ASP A 37 14.81 23.66 -37.05
C ASP A 37 14.31 22.23 -37.17
N LEU A 38 14.03 21.57 -36.05
CA LEU A 38 13.45 20.23 -36.03
C LEU A 38 11.93 20.33 -36.19
N MET A 39 11.44 19.99 -37.39
CA MET A 39 10.02 19.83 -37.67
C MET A 39 9.58 18.44 -37.22
N LEU A 40 8.84 18.38 -36.12
CA LEU A 40 8.47 17.13 -35.49
C LEU A 40 7.42 16.38 -36.30
N SER A 41 7.65 15.08 -36.49
CA SER A 41 6.61 14.14 -36.87
C SER A 41 5.59 13.99 -35.73
N GLN A 42 4.48 13.29 -35.97
CA GLN A 42 3.56 12.92 -34.89
C GLN A 42 4.28 12.08 -33.82
N THR A 43 5.14 11.15 -34.24
CA THR A 43 5.98 10.33 -33.36
C THR A 43 6.93 11.19 -32.54
N GLY A 44 7.69 12.10 -33.17
CA GLY A 44 8.62 12.96 -32.44
C GLY A 44 7.94 13.92 -31.47
N SER A 45 6.77 14.46 -31.84
CA SER A 45 5.97 15.26 -30.93
C SER A 45 5.53 14.45 -29.70
N LEU A 46 5.11 13.20 -29.89
CA LEU A 46 4.73 12.32 -28.78
C LEU A 46 5.94 11.94 -27.92
N THR A 47 7.07 11.59 -28.54
CA THR A 47 8.32 11.25 -27.86
C THR A 47 8.81 12.40 -26.98
N LEU A 48 8.82 13.64 -27.49
CA LEU A 48 9.24 14.80 -26.72
C LEU A 48 8.26 15.16 -25.59
N LYS A 49 6.95 14.97 -25.80
CA LYS A 49 5.97 15.13 -24.72
C LYS A 49 6.17 14.12 -23.58
N ARG A 50 6.75 12.95 -23.88
CA ARG A 50 6.97 11.84 -22.93
C ARG A 50 8.41 11.73 -22.46
N CYS A 51 9.34 12.53 -22.98
CA CYS A 51 10.77 12.37 -22.70
C CYS A 51 11.08 12.54 -21.20
N GLN A 52 10.27 13.33 -20.50
CA GLN A 52 10.45 13.57 -19.07
C GLN A 52 10.20 12.32 -18.22
N SER A 53 9.43 11.34 -18.72
CA SER A 53 9.25 10.04 -18.04
C SER A 53 10.57 9.25 -17.91
N PHE A 54 11.58 9.56 -18.74
CA PHE A 54 12.91 8.94 -18.67
C PHE A 54 13.86 9.64 -17.68
N PHE A 55 13.48 10.79 -17.10
CA PHE A 55 14.38 11.53 -16.21
C PHE A 55 14.77 10.71 -14.97
N LEU A 56 13.83 9.92 -14.44
CA LEU A 56 14.11 9.06 -13.29
C LEU A 56 15.09 7.93 -13.65
N PRO A 57 14.86 7.08 -14.67
CA PRO A 57 15.87 6.11 -15.13
C PRO A 57 17.23 6.73 -15.48
N ILE A 58 17.23 7.85 -16.22
CA ILE A 58 18.47 8.53 -16.64
C ILE A 58 19.20 9.14 -15.44
N SER A 59 18.52 9.43 -14.32
CA SER A 59 19.19 9.92 -13.11
C SER A 59 20.22 8.92 -12.57
N PHE A 60 20.12 7.63 -12.90
CA PHE A 60 21.10 6.59 -12.53
C PHE A 60 22.25 6.44 -13.54
N ALA A 61 22.36 7.32 -14.54
CA ALA A 61 23.46 7.27 -15.52
C ALA A 61 24.87 7.24 -14.88
N PRO A 62 25.17 7.98 -13.79
CA PRO A 62 26.47 7.88 -13.12
C PRO A 62 26.76 6.48 -12.57
N LEU A 63 25.75 5.85 -11.94
CA LEU A 63 25.82 4.48 -11.44
C LEU A 63 26.08 3.49 -12.58
N LEU A 64 25.33 3.59 -13.67
CA LEU A 64 25.49 2.71 -14.84
C LEU A 64 26.86 2.88 -15.52
N ALA A 65 27.34 4.11 -15.65
CA ALA A 65 28.66 4.40 -16.22
C ALA A 65 29.82 3.79 -15.40
N ASN A 66 29.59 3.51 -14.11
CA ASN A 66 30.56 2.95 -13.18
C ASN A 66 30.15 1.55 -12.69
N PHE A 67 29.26 0.86 -13.41
CA PHE A 67 28.70 -0.42 -12.96
C PHE A 67 29.76 -1.49 -12.74
N GLY A 68 30.74 -1.61 -13.65
CA GLY A 68 31.86 -2.55 -13.48
C GLY A 68 32.68 -2.26 -12.21
N LYS A 69 32.93 -0.99 -11.91
CA LYS A 69 33.63 -0.57 -10.68
C LYS A 69 32.85 -0.93 -9.41
N LEU A 70 31.53 -0.72 -9.42
CA LEU A 70 30.65 -1.09 -8.31
C LEU A 70 30.61 -2.60 -8.07
N LEU A 71 30.72 -3.41 -9.11
CA LEU A 71 30.73 -4.87 -9.03
C LEU A 71 32.10 -5.44 -8.60
N ASP A 72 33.18 -4.97 -9.22
CA ASP A 72 34.48 -5.65 -9.16
C ASP A 72 35.47 -5.00 -8.19
N GLU A 73 35.29 -3.72 -7.84
CA GLU A 73 36.31 -2.94 -7.12
C GLU A 73 35.81 -2.33 -5.81
N ASP A 74 34.82 -1.46 -5.88
CA ASP A 74 34.34 -0.65 -4.76
C ASP A 74 32.82 -0.50 -4.81
N ALA A 75 32.13 -1.40 -4.12
CA ALA A 75 30.68 -1.35 -3.98
C ALA A 75 30.19 -0.05 -3.34
N GLY A 76 31.05 0.68 -2.62
CA GLY A 76 30.75 1.95 -1.95
C GLY A 76 30.91 3.20 -2.83
N TRP A 77 31.37 3.06 -4.06
CA TRP A 77 31.59 4.19 -4.96
C TRP A 77 30.31 5.02 -5.16
N GLY A 78 30.45 6.35 -5.08
CA GLY A 78 29.34 7.28 -5.34
C GLY A 78 28.27 7.34 -4.24
N PHE A 79 28.46 6.67 -3.11
CA PHE A 79 27.63 6.88 -1.91
C PHE A 79 28.34 7.85 -0.95
N ALA A 80 27.61 8.83 -0.42
CA ALA A 80 28.14 9.78 0.58
C ALA A 80 28.73 9.06 1.81
N ASP A 81 28.17 7.89 2.12
CA ASP A 81 28.56 7.03 3.22
C ASP A 81 29.88 6.24 3.00
N ALA A 82 30.66 6.53 1.95
CA ALA A 82 32.07 6.11 1.84
C ALA A 82 32.98 6.78 2.89
N GLY A 83 32.41 7.30 3.99
CA GLY A 83 33.12 7.78 5.17
C GLY A 83 32.56 9.02 5.85
N ARG A 84 31.45 9.64 5.40
CA ARG A 84 30.89 10.86 6.03
C ARG A 84 29.37 10.82 6.17
N ASP A 85 28.91 11.22 7.35
CA ASP A 85 27.53 11.18 7.84
C ASP A 85 26.88 12.60 7.67
N ASP A 86 27.09 13.26 6.53
CA ASP A 86 26.75 14.69 6.31
C ASP A 86 25.52 14.95 5.43
N GLY A 87 24.89 13.91 4.88
CA GLY A 87 23.64 14.07 4.12
C GLY A 87 23.83 14.73 2.75
N GLU A 88 25.05 14.69 2.20
CA GLU A 88 25.28 15.01 0.79
C GLU A 88 24.67 13.94 -0.13
N SER A 89 24.12 14.35 -1.26
CA SER A 89 23.65 13.42 -2.30
C SER A 89 24.86 12.71 -2.90
N GLY A 90 24.91 11.39 -2.77
CA GLY A 90 25.97 10.59 -3.39
C GLY A 90 26.04 10.79 -4.91
N GLU A 91 27.24 10.67 -5.47
CA GLU A 91 27.51 10.81 -6.91
C GLU A 91 26.86 9.70 -7.77
N CYS A 92 26.33 8.64 -7.15
CA CYS A 92 25.69 7.52 -7.86
C CYS A 92 24.37 7.91 -8.56
N VAL A 93 23.72 9.00 -8.13
CA VAL A 93 22.47 9.48 -8.74
C VAL A 93 22.58 10.97 -9.07
N CYS A 94 22.22 11.35 -10.29
CA CYS A 94 22.09 12.75 -10.68
C CYS A 94 20.90 13.39 -9.95
N ALA A 95 21.18 14.08 -8.83
CA ALA A 95 20.17 14.65 -7.95
C ALA A 95 19.19 15.59 -8.68
N ALA A 96 19.67 16.40 -9.64
CA ALA A 96 18.82 17.31 -10.39
C ALA A 96 17.78 16.58 -11.27
N LEU A 97 18.21 15.58 -12.05
CA LEU A 97 17.31 14.78 -12.87
C LEU A 97 16.37 13.91 -12.01
N ASN A 98 16.89 13.37 -10.92
CA ASN A 98 16.10 12.59 -9.97
C ASN A 98 15.00 13.45 -9.35
N ALA A 99 15.31 14.66 -8.88
CA ALA A 99 14.34 15.57 -8.28
C ALA A 99 13.22 15.95 -9.28
N VAL A 100 13.58 16.31 -10.51
CA VAL A 100 12.59 16.65 -11.55
C VAL A 100 11.74 15.43 -11.95
N GLY A 101 12.38 14.27 -12.16
CA GLY A 101 11.70 13.03 -12.51
C GLY A 101 10.71 12.59 -11.42
N SER A 102 11.15 12.60 -10.16
CA SER A 102 10.33 12.29 -8.99
C SER A 102 9.17 13.27 -8.82
N GLY A 103 9.37 14.58 -9.06
CA GLY A 103 8.30 15.58 -9.00
C GLY A 103 7.22 15.39 -10.07
N LEU A 104 7.61 14.97 -11.28
CA LEU A 104 6.66 14.61 -12.34
C LEU A 104 5.89 13.34 -11.98
N HIS A 105 6.57 12.34 -11.43
CA HIS A 105 5.95 11.11 -10.93
C HIS A 105 4.93 11.42 -9.83
N GLN A 106 5.29 12.26 -8.85
CA GLN A 106 4.38 12.75 -7.81
C GLN A 106 3.16 13.48 -8.37
N THR A 107 3.34 14.29 -9.42
CA THR A 107 2.23 15.00 -10.06
C THR A 107 1.21 14.04 -10.68
N ALA A 108 1.64 12.87 -11.19
CA ALA A 108 0.75 11.86 -11.75
C ALA A 108 -0.22 11.26 -10.71
N TYR A 109 0.16 11.23 -9.43
CA TYR A 109 -0.64 10.67 -8.34
C TYR A 109 -1.23 11.71 -7.38
N SER A 110 -0.93 13.00 -7.59
CA SER A 110 -1.22 14.07 -6.64
C SER A 110 -2.71 14.20 -6.31
N LYS A 111 -3.58 14.07 -7.31
CA LYS A 111 -5.04 14.21 -7.14
C LYS A 111 -5.58 13.30 -6.05
N ASP A 112 -5.24 12.02 -6.13
CA ASP A 112 -5.72 11.00 -5.20
C ASP A 112 -5.09 11.11 -3.83
N PHE A 113 -3.81 11.50 -3.77
CA PHE A 113 -3.17 11.82 -2.51
C PHE A 113 -3.83 13.03 -1.81
N LEU A 114 -4.14 14.09 -2.56
CA LEU A 114 -4.81 15.28 -2.03
C LEU A 114 -6.22 14.95 -1.52
N ASN A 115 -6.91 13.97 -2.09
CA ASN A 115 -8.22 13.51 -1.59
C ASN A 115 -8.12 12.93 -0.16
N HIS A 116 -7.03 12.23 0.18
CA HIS A 116 -6.80 11.76 1.55
C HIS A 116 -6.67 12.91 2.55
N ILE A 117 -6.11 14.04 2.11
CA ILE A 117 -5.91 15.23 2.91
C ILE A 117 -7.21 16.05 3.01
N HIS A 118 -7.94 16.15 1.92
CA HIS A 118 -9.14 16.99 1.78
C HIS A 118 -10.14 16.79 2.93
N GLY A 119 -10.47 15.54 3.25
CA GLY A 119 -11.47 15.21 4.27
C GLY A 119 -11.14 15.69 5.69
N PHE A 120 -9.85 15.98 5.99
CA PHE A 120 -9.47 16.56 7.27
C PHE A 120 -9.85 18.04 7.41
N PHE A 121 -9.99 18.76 6.29
CA PHE A 121 -10.16 20.21 6.25
C PHE A 121 -11.52 20.66 5.68
N ASP A 122 -12.26 19.74 5.05
CA ASP A 122 -13.58 20.00 4.48
C ASP A 122 -14.73 19.71 5.46
N ASN A 123 -14.66 20.33 6.63
CA ASN A 123 -15.70 20.31 7.66
C ASN A 123 -15.63 21.60 8.51
N ASP A 124 -16.62 21.84 9.36
CA ASP A 124 -16.77 23.04 10.19
C ASP A 124 -16.26 22.88 11.64
N ASP A 125 -15.75 21.70 12.01
CA ASP A 125 -15.16 21.43 13.33
C ASP A 125 -13.67 21.80 13.36
N PHE A 126 -13.37 23.10 13.19
CA PHE A 126 -12.01 23.63 13.00
C PHE A 126 -11.02 23.25 14.11
N GLU A 127 -11.49 23.11 15.34
CA GLU A 127 -10.68 22.72 16.49
C GLU A 127 -10.18 21.27 16.41
N LYS A 128 -10.94 20.40 15.73
CA LYS A 128 -10.57 19.01 15.47
C LYS A 128 -9.82 18.82 14.16
N GLN A 129 -9.40 19.90 13.49
CA GLN A 129 -8.58 19.80 12.27
C GLN A 129 -7.08 19.90 12.60
N PRO A 130 -6.21 19.38 11.71
CA PRO A 130 -4.78 19.65 11.80
C PRO A 130 -4.49 21.15 11.74
N SER A 131 -3.49 21.60 12.49
CA SER A 131 -2.93 22.96 12.37
C SER A 131 -1.61 22.98 11.62
N PHE A 132 -0.99 21.81 11.46
CA PHE A 132 0.27 21.62 10.76
C PHE A 132 0.15 20.46 9.78
N VAL A 133 0.69 20.63 8.58
CA VAL A 133 0.98 19.53 7.65
C VAL A 133 2.49 19.37 7.60
N VAL A 134 2.99 18.19 7.98
CA VAL A 134 4.42 17.91 8.12
C VAL A 134 4.87 16.96 7.02
N ASP A 135 5.62 17.47 6.05
CA ASP A 135 6.17 16.69 4.93
C ASP A 135 7.61 16.27 5.23
N THR A 136 7.85 14.95 5.31
CA THR A 136 9.19 14.38 5.58
C THR A 136 9.82 13.88 4.30
N GLY A 137 10.94 14.51 3.92
CA GLY A 137 11.50 14.44 2.57
C GLY A 137 10.90 15.50 1.65
N CYS A 138 10.74 16.73 2.16
CA CYS A 138 9.97 17.77 1.45
C CYS A 138 10.63 18.28 0.17
N GLY A 139 11.91 17.98 -0.06
CA GLY A 139 12.64 18.44 -1.25
C GLY A 139 12.59 19.96 -1.37
N ASP A 140 12.18 20.44 -2.54
CA ASP A 140 12.05 21.87 -2.85
C ASP A 140 10.72 22.51 -2.37
N GLY A 141 9.92 21.78 -1.56
CA GLY A 141 8.66 22.26 -1.00
C GLY A 141 7.50 22.35 -2.00
N SER A 142 7.67 21.92 -3.26
CA SER A 142 6.62 21.98 -4.28
C SER A 142 5.37 21.18 -3.88
N PHE A 143 5.53 20.06 -3.18
CA PHE A 143 4.39 19.26 -2.73
C PHE A 143 3.61 19.93 -1.59
N LEU A 144 4.31 20.49 -0.60
CA LEU A 144 3.69 21.31 0.44
C LEU A 144 2.92 22.49 -0.15
N LEU A 145 3.47 23.14 -1.18
CA LEU A 145 2.78 24.22 -1.89
C LEU A 145 1.47 23.72 -2.53
N GLN A 146 1.50 22.58 -3.22
CA GLN A 146 0.30 21.97 -3.81
C GLN A 146 -0.75 21.63 -2.75
N ILE A 147 -0.35 21.02 -1.62
CA ILE A 147 -1.25 20.68 -0.52
C ILE A 147 -1.89 21.95 0.06
N TYR A 148 -1.10 22.98 0.33
CA TYR A 148 -1.62 24.23 0.90
C TYR A 148 -2.63 24.90 -0.03
N HIS A 149 -2.34 24.98 -1.34
CA HIS A 149 -3.28 25.52 -2.31
C HIS A 149 -4.55 24.67 -2.43
N HIS A 150 -4.44 23.35 -2.42
CA HIS A 150 -5.60 22.47 -2.40
C HIS A 150 -6.51 22.73 -1.20
N ILE A 151 -5.93 22.89 0.00
CA ILE A 151 -6.70 23.19 1.22
C ILE A 151 -7.31 24.60 1.14
N ARG A 152 -6.50 25.61 0.79
CA ARG A 152 -6.92 27.02 0.71
C ARG A 152 -8.08 27.21 -0.27
N ASP A 153 -7.98 26.62 -1.45
CA ASP A 153 -8.91 26.87 -2.55
C ASP A 153 -10.09 25.90 -2.56
N GLY A 154 -9.91 24.70 -2.00
CA GLY A 154 -10.84 23.59 -2.16
C GLY A 154 -11.65 23.19 -0.94
N THR A 155 -11.35 23.69 0.27
CA THR A 155 -11.97 23.16 1.52
C THR A 155 -12.68 24.24 2.33
N VAL A 156 -13.57 23.83 3.25
CA VAL A 156 -14.16 24.73 4.25
C VAL A 156 -13.10 25.52 5.03
N ARG A 157 -12.02 24.85 5.50
CA ARG A 157 -10.92 25.50 6.23
C ARG A 157 -10.28 26.66 5.46
N GLY A 158 -10.15 26.53 4.14
CA GLY A 158 -9.55 27.55 3.29
C GLY A 158 -10.19 28.94 3.42
N LYS A 159 -11.50 28.98 3.71
CA LYS A 159 -12.27 30.24 3.90
C LYS A 159 -12.02 30.94 5.23
N TYR A 160 -11.37 30.26 6.18
CA TYR A 160 -11.20 30.72 7.56
C TYR A 160 -9.73 30.67 8.03
N LEU A 161 -8.77 30.67 7.12
CA LEU A 161 -7.34 30.59 7.46
C LEU A 161 -6.85 31.76 8.33
N ASP A 162 -7.50 32.93 8.27
CA ASP A 162 -7.18 34.07 9.15
C ASP A 162 -7.52 33.81 10.61
N GLN A 163 -8.58 33.02 10.88
CA GLN A 163 -9.03 32.68 12.23
C GLN A 163 -8.39 31.37 12.72
N PHE A 164 -8.25 30.41 11.80
CA PHE A 164 -7.69 29.09 12.05
C PHE A 164 -6.50 28.88 11.11
N PRO A 165 -5.30 29.39 11.44
CA PRO A 165 -4.15 29.31 10.56
C PRO A 165 -3.71 27.86 10.31
N LEU A 166 -3.15 27.62 9.13
CA LEU A 166 -2.51 26.35 8.75
C LEU A 166 -1.04 26.64 8.41
N THR A 167 -0.12 25.88 9.00
CA THR A 167 1.32 26.02 8.73
C THR A 167 1.88 24.77 8.07
N MET A 168 2.57 24.95 6.95
CA MET A 168 3.29 23.88 6.26
C MET A 168 4.66 23.67 6.92
N VAL A 169 5.01 22.42 7.24
CA VAL A 169 6.29 22.09 7.87
C VAL A 169 7.09 21.20 6.93
N GLY A 170 8.13 21.75 6.32
CA GLY A 170 9.07 20.99 5.49
C GLY A 170 10.20 20.40 6.33
N VAL A 171 10.40 19.10 6.22
CA VAL A 171 11.46 18.36 6.89
C VAL A 171 12.33 17.71 5.83
N ASP A 172 13.63 17.99 5.83
CA ASP A 172 14.57 17.35 4.91
C ASP A 172 15.97 17.26 5.55
N CYS A 173 16.74 16.21 5.26
CA CYS A 173 18.11 16.08 5.75
C CYS A 173 19.05 17.01 4.97
N ASN A 174 18.79 17.23 3.68
CA ASN A 174 19.60 18.05 2.80
C ASN A 174 19.32 19.55 3.03
N GLU A 175 20.37 20.34 3.29
CA GLU A 175 20.24 21.77 3.52
C GLU A 175 19.79 22.55 2.29
N GLN A 176 20.32 22.21 1.11
CA GLN A 176 19.95 22.88 -0.14
C GLN A 176 18.48 22.68 -0.47
N ALA A 177 17.95 21.47 -0.25
CA ALA A 177 16.51 21.19 -0.37
C ALA A 177 15.68 22.12 0.51
N ARG A 178 16.03 22.25 1.80
CA ARG A 178 15.33 23.16 2.73
C ARG A 178 15.44 24.63 2.32
N VAL A 179 16.57 25.07 1.78
CA VAL A 179 16.74 26.44 1.26
C VAL A 179 15.81 26.67 0.06
N MET A 180 15.76 25.73 -0.89
CA MET A 180 14.86 25.82 -2.05
C MET A 180 13.39 25.80 -1.62
N ALA A 181 13.02 24.94 -0.67
CA ALA A 181 11.68 24.92 -0.07
C ALA A 181 11.30 26.26 0.56
N ALA A 182 12.22 26.88 1.32
CA ALA A 182 11.99 28.19 1.91
C ALA A 182 11.74 29.26 0.83
N LEU A 183 12.55 29.29 -0.24
CA LEU A 183 12.40 30.24 -1.34
C LEU A 183 11.05 30.05 -2.05
N ASN A 184 10.71 28.81 -2.42
CA ASN A 184 9.49 28.48 -3.15
C ASN A 184 8.22 28.81 -2.34
N LEU A 185 8.18 28.42 -1.06
CA LEU A 185 7.03 28.66 -0.18
C LEU A 185 6.88 30.15 0.16
N THR A 186 7.99 30.86 0.43
CA THR A 186 7.98 32.31 0.68
C THR A 186 7.49 33.09 -0.53
N ALA A 187 7.98 32.74 -1.74
CA ALA A 187 7.57 33.40 -2.98
C ALA A 187 6.06 33.29 -3.26
N LYS A 188 5.37 32.32 -2.65
CA LYS A 188 3.92 32.09 -2.77
C LYS A 188 3.14 32.47 -1.51
N ASN A 189 3.77 33.14 -0.55
CA ASN A 189 3.17 33.55 0.72
C ASN A 189 2.52 32.39 1.50
N VAL A 190 3.13 31.19 1.46
CA VAL A 190 2.65 30.05 2.24
C VAL A 190 3.23 30.14 3.66
N PRO A 191 2.41 30.09 4.74
CA PRO A 191 2.92 30.04 6.10
C PRO A 191 3.68 28.72 6.32
N HIS A 192 4.97 28.80 6.67
CA HIS A 192 5.78 27.59 6.74
C HIS A 192 6.91 27.61 7.79
N LYS A 193 7.42 26.42 8.10
CA LYS A 193 8.61 26.18 8.94
C LYS A 193 9.47 25.09 8.29
N LEU A 194 10.79 25.25 8.32
CA LEU A 194 11.73 24.26 7.82
C LEU A 194 12.52 23.65 8.96
N LEU A 195 12.70 22.33 8.92
CA LEU A 195 13.40 21.54 9.91
C LEU A 195 14.40 20.60 9.23
N SER A 196 15.56 20.43 9.84
CA SER A 196 16.40 19.28 9.51
C SER A 196 15.81 18.04 10.18
N GLY A 197 15.68 16.95 9.43
CA GLY A 197 15.18 15.68 9.93
C GLY A 197 15.36 14.56 8.92
N ASP A 198 15.20 13.32 9.39
CA ASP A 198 15.43 12.10 8.64
C ASP A 198 14.23 11.17 8.85
N VAL A 199 13.69 10.60 7.77
CA VAL A 199 12.55 9.69 7.81
C VAL A 199 12.82 8.46 8.69
N SER A 200 14.08 8.02 8.82
CA SER A 200 14.48 6.91 9.67
C SER A 200 14.50 7.26 11.17
N LYS A 201 14.40 8.55 11.54
CA LYS A 201 14.56 9.04 12.93
C LYS A 201 13.35 9.87 13.42
N PRO A 202 12.13 9.31 13.43
CA PRO A 202 10.92 10.09 13.74
C PRO A 202 10.87 10.63 15.19
N ALA A 203 11.49 9.97 16.16
CA ALA A 203 11.61 10.50 17.53
C ALA A 203 12.41 11.82 17.58
N ALA A 204 13.50 11.91 16.80
CA ALA A 204 14.28 13.14 16.69
C ALA A 204 13.49 14.25 15.99
N LEU A 205 12.68 13.89 14.99
CA LEU A 205 11.74 14.81 14.33
C LEU A 205 10.71 15.37 15.33
N VAL A 206 10.07 14.54 16.15
CA VAL A 206 9.11 14.98 17.18
C VAL A 206 9.77 15.98 18.15
N ALA A 207 11.01 15.71 18.58
CA ALA A 207 11.77 16.64 19.40
C ALA A 207 12.06 17.97 18.67
N ALA A 208 12.36 17.92 17.37
CA ALA A 208 12.57 19.12 16.54
C ALA A 208 11.29 19.95 16.35
N LEU A 209 10.15 19.30 16.11
CA LEU A 209 8.83 19.94 16.04
C LEU A 209 8.54 20.72 17.33
N LYS A 210 8.74 20.07 18.49
CA LYS A 210 8.54 20.71 19.81
C LYS A 210 9.42 21.94 20.00
N ARG A 211 10.72 21.87 19.66
CA ARG A 211 11.64 23.02 19.74
C ARG A 211 11.19 24.20 18.87
N LYS A 212 10.47 23.93 17.79
CA LYS A 212 9.96 24.94 16.83
C LYS A 212 8.51 25.33 17.09
N LYS A 213 7.98 24.98 18.27
CA LYS A 213 6.63 25.27 18.75
C LYS A 213 5.56 24.71 17.80
N VAL A 214 5.83 23.54 17.22
CA VAL A 214 4.85 22.75 16.47
C VAL A 214 4.31 21.68 17.42
N ASP A 215 3.01 21.71 17.67
CA ASP A 215 2.35 20.70 18.50
C ASP A 215 2.13 19.42 17.67
N ALA A 216 2.83 18.34 18.05
CA ALA A 216 2.76 17.05 17.36
C ALA A 216 1.33 16.49 17.30
N LYS A 217 0.47 16.79 18.29
CA LYS A 217 -0.93 16.33 18.30
C LYS A 217 -1.81 17.05 17.27
N LYS A 218 -1.36 18.21 16.79
CA LYS A 218 -2.03 19.00 15.76
C LYS A 218 -1.42 18.79 14.36
N CYS A 219 -0.54 17.80 14.21
CA CYS A 219 0.11 17.47 12.95
C CYS A 219 -0.67 16.41 12.15
N LEU A 220 -0.85 16.65 10.86
CA LEU A 220 -1.02 15.61 9.84
C LEU A 220 0.35 15.35 9.21
N HIS A 221 0.85 14.13 9.31
CA HIS A 221 2.08 13.76 8.62
C HIS A 221 1.78 13.40 7.17
N VAL A 222 2.65 13.84 6.27
CA VAL A 222 2.60 13.50 4.86
C VAL A 222 4.00 13.10 4.40
N ARG A 223 4.09 12.22 3.41
CA ARG A 223 5.33 11.99 2.66
C ARG A 223 5.05 11.26 1.36
N SER A 224 5.94 11.44 0.39
CA SER A 224 5.87 10.75 -0.89
C SER A 224 7.23 10.21 -1.30
N PHE A 225 7.29 8.94 -1.72
CA PHE A 225 8.46 8.32 -2.35
C PHE A 225 9.76 8.40 -1.54
N ILE A 226 9.67 8.13 -0.23
CA ILE A 226 10.80 8.33 0.69
C ILE A 226 11.06 7.13 1.62
N ASP A 227 10.09 6.24 1.86
CA ASP A 227 10.29 5.08 2.73
C ASP A 227 11.22 4.04 2.11
N TYR A 228 11.28 3.95 0.77
CA TYR A 228 12.30 3.16 0.08
C TYR A 228 13.69 3.81 0.13
N GLN A 229 13.78 5.13 0.34
CA GLN A 229 15.06 5.85 0.47
C GLN A 229 15.56 5.91 1.91
N ARG A 230 14.82 5.34 2.86
CA ARG A 230 15.21 5.31 4.27
C ARG A 230 16.58 4.68 4.43
N ARG A 231 17.34 5.15 5.42
CA ARG A 231 18.55 4.43 5.86
C ARG A 231 18.15 3.05 6.37
N PHE A 232 18.75 2.00 5.83
CA PHE A 232 18.63 0.66 6.39
C PHE A 232 19.27 0.61 7.77
N LEU A 233 18.48 0.19 8.74
CA LEU A 233 18.93 -0.10 10.09
C LEU A 233 18.79 -1.60 10.28
N LEU A 234 19.87 -2.25 10.74
CA LEU A 234 19.82 -3.64 11.17
C LEU A 234 18.72 -3.76 12.25
N PRO A 235 17.78 -4.71 12.13
CA PRO A 235 16.70 -4.86 13.09
C PRO A 235 17.26 -5.12 14.49
N ALA A 236 16.74 -4.39 15.47
CA ALA A 236 17.07 -4.61 16.88
C ALA A 236 16.54 -5.96 17.38
N LYS A 237 15.46 -6.45 16.76
CA LYS A 237 14.86 -7.77 17.02
C LYS A 237 14.80 -8.55 15.70
N PRO A 238 15.81 -9.40 15.44
CA PRO A 238 15.75 -10.33 14.31
C PRO A 238 14.49 -11.21 14.39
N LEU A 239 14.00 -11.67 13.23
CA LEU A 239 12.92 -12.63 13.19
C LEU A 239 13.40 -13.99 13.68
N GLU A 240 12.55 -14.70 14.41
CA GLU A 240 12.84 -16.07 14.85
C GLU A 240 12.93 -17.01 13.64
N PRO A 241 13.99 -17.84 13.52
CA PRO A 241 14.12 -18.79 12.43
C PRO A 241 12.93 -19.78 12.37
N GLY A 242 12.37 -19.95 11.18
CA GLY A 242 11.22 -20.82 10.92
C GLY A 242 9.86 -20.26 11.35
N SER A 243 9.82 -19.04 11.92
CA SER A 243 8.58 -18.35 12.27
C SER A 243 7.69 -18.10 11.04
N ALA A 244 6.40 -17.88 11.28
CA ALA A 244 5.46 -17.51 10.23
C ALA A 244 5.89 -16.21 9.52
N VAL A 245 6.36 -15.23 10.30
CA VAL A 245 6.82 -13.94 9.76
C VAL A 245 8.09 -14.09 8.91
N GLU A 246 9.06 -14.90 9.33
CA GLU A 246 10.27 -15.14 8.53
C GLU A 246 9.92 -15.82 7.19
N LYS A 247 9.09 -16.88 7.23
CA LYS A 247 8.62 -17.58 6.01
C LYS A 247 7.88 -16.64 5.06
N TYR A 248 7.03 -15.76 5.62
CA TYR A 248 6.34 -14.73 4.86
C TYR A 248 7.33 -13.76 4.20
N ALA A 249 8.28 -13.21 4.97
CA ALA A 249 9.27 -12.28 4.44
C ALA A 249 10.10 -12.92 3.30
N GLN A 250 10.52 -14.17 3.48
CA GLN A 250 11.22 -14.94 2.47
C GLN A 250 10.38 -15.09 1.20
N SER A 251 9.12 -15.50 1.30
CA SER A 251 8.28 -15.72 0.10
C SER A 251 7.93 -14.42 -0.62
N GLN A 252 7.70 -13.33 0.12
CA GLN A 252 7.20 -12.07 -0.45
C GLN A 252 8.28 -11.16 -1.02
N LEU A 253 9.55 -11.36 -0.65
CA LEU A 253 10.67 -10.50 -1.05
C LEU A 253 11.79 -11.26 -1.77
N VAL A 254 11.62 -12.56 -2.07
CA VAL A 254 12.65 -13.40 -2.71
C VAL A 254 13.19 -12.82 -4.03
N ASP A 255 12.32 -12.18 -4.81
CA ASP A 255 12.64 -11.62 -6.12
C ASP A 255 13.21 -10.20 -6.07
N ILE A 256 13.27 -9.58 -4.88
CA ILE A 256 13.69 -8.19 -4.72
C ILE A 256 15.06 -8.17 -4.05
N LEU A 257 16.05 -7.66 -4.77
CA LEU A 257 17.42 -7.58 -4.28
C LEU A 257 17.61 -6.33 -3.42
N HIS A 258 18.21 -6.49 -2.24
CA HIS A 258 18.62 -5.40 -1.37
C HIS A 258 20.10 -5.53 -1.03
N LEU A 259 20.83 -4.42 -1.11
CA LEU A 259 22.27 -4.40 -0.87
C LEU A 259 22.59 -3.57 0.37
N ASP A 260 23.49 -4.08 1.20
CA ASP A 260 24.06 -3.34 2.31
C ASP A 260 25.15 -2.36 1.85
N LYS A 261 25.71 -1.61 2.80
CA LYS A 261 26.77 -0.63 2.53
C LYS A 261 28.08 -1.22 1.98
N SER A 262 28.25 -2.54 2.06
CA SER A 262 29.38 -3.30 1.50
C SER A 262 29.03 -4.00 0.19
N GLY A 263 27.83 -3.78 -0.36
CA GLY A 263 27.38 -4.45 -1.59
C GLY A 263 26.95 -5.90 -1.38
N ARG A 264 26.78 -6.37 -0.14
CA ARG A 264 26.30 -7.72 0.15
C ARG A 264 24.79 -7.75 0.20
N LEU A 265 24.20 -8.88 -0.21
CA LEU A 265 22.77 -9.11 -0.13
C LEU A 265 22.30 -9.05 1.33
N ILE A 266 21.26 -8.27 1.58
CA ILE A 266 20.54 -8.27 2.84
C ILE A 266 19.47 -9.36 2.76
N PRO A 267 19.38 -10.26 3.75
CA PRO A 267 18.33 -11.27 3.79
C PRO A 267 16.92 -10.64 3.77
N PRO A 268 15.95 -11.24 3.05
CA PRO A 268 14.54 -10.81 3.06
C PRO A 268 13.95 -10.60 4.46
N ALA A 269 14.26 -11.50 5.39
CA ALA A 269 13.84 -11.43 6.78
C ALA A 269 14.31 -10.13 7.48
N ASP A 270 15.56 -9.72 7.25
CA ASP A 270 16.13 -8.52 7.85
C ASP A 270 15.54 -7.24 7.24
N ILE A 271 15.28 -7.24 5.93
CA ILE A 271 14.59 -6.13 5.25
C ILE A 271 13.19 -5.94 5.80
N PHE A 272 12.44 -7.04 5.92
CA PHE A 272 11.09 -7.00 6.45
C PHE A 272 11.06 -6.57 7.92
N ALA A 273 11.93 -7.11 8.76
CA ALA A 273 12.05 -6.71 10.16
C ALA A 273 12.43 -5.23 10.30
N SER A 274 13.39 -4.75 9.51
CA SER A 274 13.78 -3.34 9.47
C SER A 274 12.62 -2.41 9.07
N LEU A 275 11.78 -2.85 8.13
CA LEU A 275 10.57 -2.14 7.71
C LEU A 275 9.51 -2.10 8.83
N ALA A 276 9.24 -3.24 9.48
CA ALA A 276 8.29 -3.31 10.59
C ALA A 276 8.74 -2.43 11.78
N GLU A 277 10.03 -2.46 12.12
CA GLU A 277 10.60 -1.58 13.16
C GLU A 277 10.57 -0.10 12.76
N HIS A 278 10.76 0.20 11.47
CA HIS A 278 10.59 1.56 10.94
C HIS A 278 9.17 2.08 11.15
N PHE A 279 8.16 1.29 10.79
CA PHE A 279 6.78 1.66 11.07
C PHE A 279 6.47 1.71 12.56
N ALA A 280 7.08 0.87 13.39
CA ALA A 280 6.91 0.95 14.85
C ALA A 280 7.42 2.30 15.40
N ARG A 281 8.62 2.74 14.98
CA ARG A 281 9.15 4.07 15.35
C ARG A 281 8.23 5.20 14.91
N TRP A 282 7.61 5.08 13.74
CA TRP A 282 6.64 6.06 13.25
C TRP A 282 5.31 6.00 14.00
N SER A 283 4.80 4.81 14.32
CA SER A 283 3.59 4.61 15.10
C SER A 283 3.71 5.30 16.46
N ASP A 284 4.85 5.15 17.14
CA ASP A 284 5.12 5.83 18.41
C ASP A 284 5.23 7.36 18.23
N ALA A 285 5.94 7.82 17.21
CA ALA A 285 6.12 9.26 16.95
C ALA A 285 4.82 9.99 16.55
N MET A 286 3.84 9.25 16.04
CA MET A 286 2.54 9.76 15.61
C MET A 286 1.46 9.66 16.71
N GLU A 287 1.83 9.29 17.94
CA GLU A 287 0.86 9.17 19.02
C GLU A 287 0.08 10.48 19.24
N GLY A 288 -1.24 10.41 19.04
CA GLY A 288 -2.16 11.53 19.18
C GLY A 288 -2.15 12.54 18.02
N SER A 289 -1.44 12.26 16.93
CA SER A 289 -1.50 13.05 15.69
C SER A 289 -2.69 12.64 14.80
N PHE A 290 -2.83 13.29 13.65
CA PHE A 290 -3.86 12.99 12.65
C PHE A 290 -3.50 11.81 11.72
N GLY A 291 -2.41 11.08 12.01
CA GLY A 291 -1.93 9.98 11.19
C GLY A 291 -0.98 10.42 10.07
N LEU A 292 -0.86 9.56 9.05
CA LEU A 292 0.11 9.67 7.97
C LEU A 292 -0.53 9.43 6.60
N CYS A 293 -0.59 10.46 5.76
CA CYS A 293 -0.83 10.26 4.33
C CYS A 293 0.50 9.90 3.65
N VAL A 294 0.57 8.71 3.05
CA VAL A 294 1.77 8.22 2.37
C VAL A 294 1.43 7.86 0.93
N LEU A 295 2.28 8.33 0.01
CA LEU A 295 2.35 7.90 -1.38
C LEU A 295 3.67 7.18 -1.56
N GLU A 296 3.65 5.90 -1.92
CA GLU A 296 4.88 5.14 -2.01
C GLU A 296 4.92 4.25 -3.25
N GLU A 297 6.14 4.00 -3.75
CA GLU A 297 6.41 3.12 -4.87
C GLU A 297 6.92 1.76 -4.39
N MET A 298 6.45 0.73 -5.06
CA MET A 298 6.57 -0.67 -4.66
C MET A 298 7.38 -1.44 -5.69
N ALA A 299 8.17 -2.41 -5.22
CA ALA A 299 8.89 -3.31 -6.11
C ALA A 299 7.96 -4.43 -6.60
N LEU A 300 8.16 -4.87 -7.85
CA LEU A 300 7.42 -6.00 -8.44
C LEU A 300 8.24 -7.29 -8.34
N SER A 301 7.55 -8.43 -8.20
CA SER A 301 8.20 -9.74 -8.35
C SER A 301 8.64 -9.98 -9.80
N VAL A 302 9.52 -10.96 -10.03
CA VAL A 302 9.97 -11.30 -11.38
C VAL A 302 8.78 -11.74 -12.26
N PRO A 303 7.89 -12.66 -11.84
CA PRO A 303 6.72 -13.04 -12.63
C PRO A 303 5.81 -11.86 -12.97
N THR A 304 5.64 -10.92 -12.02
CA THR A 304 4.80 -9.73 -12.25
C THR A 304 5.46 -8.77 -13.23
N THR A 305 6.76 -8.54 -13.09
CA THR A 305 7.55 -7.71 -14.01
C THR A 305 7.48 -8.24 -15.43
N VAL A 306 7.58 -9.57 -15.61
CA VAL A 306 7.47 -10.22 -16.93
C VAL A 306 6.09 -9.99 -17.55
N ARG A 307 5.00 -10.09 -16.76
CA ARG A 307 3.64 -9.81 -17.25
C ARG A 307 3.43 -8.34 -17.60
N ALA A 308 4.09 -7.42 -16.90
CA ALA A 308 3.94 -5.98 -17.04
C ALA A 308 4.98 -5.32 -17.96
N LEU A 309 5.78 -6.07 -18.73
CA LEU A 309 6.91 -5.55 -19.51
C LEU A 309 6.56 -4.39 -20.46
N GLU A 310 5.37 -4.40 -21.03
CA GLU A 310 4.92 -3.37 -21.97
C GLU A 310 4.25 -2.17 -21.26
N GLU A 311 3.92 -2.31 -19.99
CA GLU A 311 3.11 -1.36 -19.21
C GLU A 311 3.92 -0.60 -18.15
N ASP A 312 4.97 -1.23 -17.61
CA ASP A 312 5.71 -0.74 -16.45
C ASP A 312 7.23 -0.76 -16.64
N ALA A 313 7.88 0.15 -15.91
CA ALA A 313 9.30 0.38 -15.94
C ALA A 313 10.12 -0.50 -14.96
N ALA A 314 9.48 -1.37 -14.19
CA ALA A 314 10.09 -2.14 -13.10
C ALA A 314 11.35 -2.93 -13.55
N LEU A 315 11.35 -3.51 -14.76
CA LEU A 315 12.50 -4.26 -15.28
C LEU A 315 13.81 -3.44 -15.24
N HIS A 316 13.73 -2.15 -15.53
CA HIS A 316 14.90 -1.27 -15.54
C HIS A 316 15.04 -0.46 -14.25
N VAL A 317 13.94 -0.07 -13.60
CA VAL A 317 13.98 0.79 -12.40
C VAL A 317 14.35 0.00 -11.15
N ASP A 318 13.76 -1.17 -10.92
CA ASP A 318 13.96 -1.89 -9.64
C ASP A 318 15.41 -2.33 -9.42
N PRO A 319 16.11 -2.91 -10.42
CA PRO A 319 17.54 -3.22 -10.28
C PRO A 319 18.39 -1.97 -10.01
N LEU A 320 18.09 -0.84 -10.67
CA LEU A 320 18.82 0.41 -10.45
C LEU A 320 18.63 0.93 -9.03
N ARG A 321 17.43 0.80 -8.46
CA ARG A 321 17.16 1.14 -7.06
C ARG A 321 17.90 0.23 -6.09
N SER A 322 17.90 -1.08 -6.34
CA SER A 322 18.68 -2.03 -5.56
C SER A 322 20.17 -1.68 -5.57
N LEU A 323 20.72 -1.38 -6.75
CA LEU A 323 22.11 -0.97 -6.91
C LEU A 323 22.39 0.37 -6.21
N ALA A 324 21.44 1.29 -6.23
CA ALA A 324 21.50 2.56 -5.51
C ALA A 324 21.20 2.42 -4.01
N ARG A 325 21.16 1.19 -3.48
CA ARG A 325 20.93 0.87 -2.06
C ARG A 325 19.67 1.52 -1.51
N GLN A 326 18.64 1.52 -2.34
CA GLN A 326 17.27 1.81 -1.95
C GLN A 326 16.57 0.49 -1.57
N TYR A 327 15.53 0.60 -0.76
CA TYR A 327 14.86 -0.54 -0.14
C TYR A 327 13.36 -0.58 -0.45
N PRO A 328 12.97 -0.59 -1.74
CA PRO A 328 11.57 -0.80 -2.11
C PRO A 328 11.18 -2.23 -1.72
N VAL A 329 9.90 -2.42 -1.41
CA VAL A 329 9.36 -3.73 -1.03
C VAL A 329 8.09 -4.00 -1.83
N ALA A 330 7.66 -5.25 -1.86
CA ALA A 330 6.38 -5.61 -2.44
C ALA A 330 5.21 -4.99 -1.64
N PRO A 331 4.10 -4.64 -2.29
CA PRO A 331 3.01 -3.87 -1.68
C PRO A 331 2.37 -4.56 -0.46
N HIS A 332 2.16 -5.87 -0.53
CA HIS A 332 1.65 -6.65 0.61
C HIS A 332 2.62 -6.70 1.80
N ALA A 333 3.93 -6.63 1.56
CA ALA A 333 4.94 -6.61 2.62
C ALA A 333 4.97 -5.23 3.30
N PHE A 334 4.77 -4.16 2.53
CA PHE A 334 4.56 -2.82 3.07
C PHE A 334 3.33 -2.77 3.99
N ALA A 335 2.19 -3.28 3.51
CA ALA A 335 0.96 -3.32 4.29
C ALA A 335 1.09 -4.17 5.57
N MET A 336 1.74 -5.33 5.49
CA MET A 336 1.98 -6.19 6.66
C MET A 336 2.92 -5.53 7.66
N GLY A 337 4.03 -4.93 7.22
CA GLY A 337 4.97 -4.22 8.10
C GLY A 337 4.31 -3.06 8.84
N ALA A 338 3.43 -2.30 8.17
CA ALA A 338 2.63 -1.25 8.79
C ALA A 338 1.62 -1.81 9.81
N ALA A 339 0.91 -2.89 9.46
CA ALA A 339 -0.08 -3.51 10.33
C ALA A 339 0.52 -4.10 11.61
N MET A 340 1.73 -4.69 11.51
CA MET A 340 2.51 -5.18 12.66
C MET A 340 2.95 -4.05 13.60
N ALA A 341 3.03 -2.82 13.11
CA ALA A 341 3.27 -1.62 13.91
C ALA A 341 1.98 -0.95 14.43
N GLY A 342 0.81 -1.53 14.13
CA GLY A 342 -0.49 -0.97 14.49
C GLY A 342 -0.92 0.21 13.61
N LEU A 343 -0.33 0.32 12.41
CA LEU A 343 -0.70 1.31 11.41
C LEU A 343 -1.56 0.64 10.34
N LEU A 344 -2.83 1.00 10.28
CA LEU A 344 -3.77 0.51 9.27
C LEU A 344 -4.33 1.68 8.46
N PRO A 345 -4.70 1.46 7.19
CA PRO A 345 -5.47 2.45 6.44
C PRO A 345 -6.69 2.90 7.25
N LYS A 346 -7.03 4.20 7.19
CA LYS A 346 -8.27 4.73 7.75
C LYS A 346 -9.48 3.98 7.19
N ASN A 347 -9.42 3.68 5.89
CA ASN A 347 -10.39 2.87 5.17
C ASN A 347 -9.67 2.17 4.00
N VAL A 348 -9.71 0.83 3.96
CA VAL A 348 -9.03 0.05 2.91
C VAL A 348 -9.63 0.27 1.52
N LYS A 349 -10.90 0.68 1.43
CA LYS A 349 -11.55 1.02 0.16
C LYS A 349 -11.09 2.37 -0.39
N GLU A 350 -10.56 3.25 0.45
CA GLU A 350 -9.99 4.55 0.05
C GLU A 350 -8.54 4.43 -0.43
N VAL A 351 -7.88 3.30 -0.18
CA VAL A 351 -6.51 3.07 -0.67
C VAL A 351 -6.50 3.04 -2.19
N ARG A 352 -5.62 3.86 -2.76
CA ARG A 352 -5.41 3.98 -4.20
C ARG A 352 -4.18 3.20 -4.57
N VAL A 353 -4.32 2.32 -5.57
CA VAL A 353 -3.25 1.48 -6.09
C VAL A 353 -3.08 1.80 -7.57
N TYR A 354 -1.84 1.75 -8.05
CA TYR A 354 -1.51 2.07 -9.43
C TYR A 354 -0.75 0.93 -10.11
N PRO A 355 -1.04 0.64 -11.38
CA PRO A 355 -2.06 1.31 -12.21
C PRO A 355 -3.50 1.00 -11.73
N GLU A 356 -4.44 1.95 -11.93
CA GLU A 356 -5.78 1.91 -11.32
C GLU A 356 -6.61 0.66 -11.69
N GLN A 357 -6.34 0.09 -12.87
CA GLN A 357 -7.01 -1.10 -13.41
C GLN A 357 -6.04 -2.28 -13.56
N GLY A 358 -4.86 -2.21 -12.95
CA GLY A 358 -3.85 -3.26 -13.04
C GLY A 358 -4.07 -4.41 -12.08
N ASP A 359 -3.54 -5.56 -12.45
CA ASP A 359 -3.50 -6.76 -11.60
C ASP A 359 -2.31 -6.75 -10.62
N TYR A 360 -1.56 -5.64 -10.54
CA TYR A 360 -0.41 -5.42 -9.66
C TYR A 360 -0.43 -4.00 -9.09
N CYS A 361 0.39 -3.76 -8.06
CA CYS A 361 0.53 -2.44 -7.44
C CYS A 361 2.00 -1.99 -7.52
N ARG A 362 2.26 -1.03 -8.42
CA ARG A 362 3.53 -0.30 -8.56
C ARG A 362 3.62 0.90 -7.62
N ALA A 363 2.51 1.58 -7.38
CA ALA A 363 2.45 2.66 -6.40
C ALA A 363 1.18 2.57 -5.57
N MET A 364 1.23 3.06 -4.33
CA MET A 364 0.12 3.03 -3.39
C MET A 364 0.02 4.36 -2.64
N SER A 365 -1.19 4.91 -2.58
CA SER A 365 -1.53 6.12 -1.82
C SER A 365 -2.60 5.82 -0.78
N GLN A 366 -2.29 6.11 0.48
CA GLN A 366 -3.13 5.74 1.62
C GLN A 366 -2.98 6.70 2.81
N ASN A 367 -3.99 6.71 3.66
CA ASN A 367 -3.99 7.39 4.96
C ASN A 367 -3.86 6.36 6.08
N LEU A 368 -2.67 6.22 6.64
CA LEU A 368 -2.38 5.33 7.76
C LEU A 368 -2.73 5.99 9.09
N GLN A 369 -3.38 5.21 9.94
CA GLN A 369 -3.88 5.62 11.24
C GLN A 369 -3.42 4.61 12.28
N ARG A 370 -2.99 5.13 13.43
CA ARG A 370 -2.61 4.29 14.56
C ARG A 370 -3.85 3.64 15.18
N ARG A 371 -3.77 2.34 15.42
CA ARG A 371 -4.74 1.54 16.17
C ARG A 371 -4.19 1.22 17.57
N PRO A 372 -5.06 0.93 18.55
CA PRO A 372 -4.62 0.47 19.86
C PRO A 372 -4.15 -1.00 19.86
N TYR A 373 -4.21 -1.67 18.72
CA TYR A 373 -3.82 -3.05 18.51
C TYR A 373 -2.96 -3.19 17.25
N ARG A 374 -2.35 -4.36 17.06
CA ARG A 374 -1.49 -4.71 15.93
C ARG A 374 -2.02 -5.97 15.27
N ILE A 375 -1.88 -6.05 13.94
CA ILE A 375 -2.18 -7.29 13.20
C ILE A 375 -0.84 -7.92 12.80
N ARG A 376 -0.65 -9.19 13.14
CA ARG A 376 0.53 -9.98 12.76
C ARG A 376 0.12 -11.37 12.29
N LEU A 377 1.08 -12.12 11.78
CA LEU A 377 0.89 -13.54 11.51
C LEU A 377 0.83 -14.32 12.82
N ALA A 378 0.00 -15.36 12.83
CA ALA A 378 -0.09 -16.29 13.95
C ALA A 378 1.12 -17.21 13.97
N GLU A 379 1.67 -17.41 15.16
CA GLU A 379 2.75 -18.36 15.41
C GLU A 379 2.19 -19.63 16.03
N THR A 380 2.93 -20.74 15.92
CA THR A 380 2.53 -22.01 16.56
C THR A 380 2.47 -21.91 18.09
N SER A 381 3.25 -21.01 18.68
CA SER A 381 3.21 -20.67 20.12
C SER A 381 1.92 -19.99 20.54
N ASP A 382 1.14 -19.42 19.62
CA ASP A 382 -0.13 -18.77 19.93
C ASP A 382 -1.25 -19.80 20.22
N LEU A 383 -1.03 -21.09 19.99
CA LEU A 383 -2.07 -22.12 20.01
C LEU A 383 -2.89 -22.13 21.30
N ASP A 384 -2.27 -22.03 22.48
CA ASP A 384 -2.98 -22.04 23.76
C ASP A 384 -3.94 -20.84 23.88
N GLU A 385 -3.48 -19.67 23.45
CA GLU A 385 -4.28 -18.45 23.49
C GLU A 385 -5.39 -18.47 22.42
N LEU A 386 -5.14 -19.12 21.28
CA LEU A 386 -6.15 -19.35 20.26
C LEU A 386 -7.24 -20.31 20.72
N VAL A 387 -6.92 -21.38 21.46
CA VAL A 387 -7.94 -22.24 22.11
C VAL A 387 -8.80 -21.41 23.07
N ARG A 388 -8.17 -20.53 23.86
CA ARG A 388 -8.90 -19.63 24.77
C ARG A 388 -9.84 -18.69 23.99
N LEU A 389 -9.36 -18.08 22.91
CA LEU A 389 -10.17 -17.19 22.05
C LEU A 389 -11.32 -17.93 21.37
N GLU A 390 -11.09 -19.14 20.88
CA GLU A 390 -12.14 -19.99 20.27
C GLU A 390 -13.29 -20.24 21.26
N ALA A 391 -12.95 -20.54 22.52
CA ALA A 391 -13.93 -20.76 23.57
C ALA A 391 -14.77 -19.51 23.91
N LEU A 392 -14.19 -18.31 23.76
CA LEU A 392 -14.89 -17.05 23.95
C LEU A 392 -15.75 -16.64 22.76
N ALA A 393 -15.27 -16.91 21.55
CA ALA A 393 -15.92 -16.47 20.31
C ALA A 393 -17.09 -17.36 19.90
N TRP A 394 -17.04 -18.66 20.21
CA TRP A 394 -18.00 -19.65 19.72
C TRP A 394 -18.68 -20.44 20.85
N SER A 395 -19.94 -20.82 20.61
CA SER A 395 -20.65 -21.79 21.45
C SER A 395 -19.98 -23.16 21.36
N GLU A 396 -20.10 -23.97 22.41
CA GLU A 396 -19.38 -25.24 22.56
C GLU A 396 -19.49 -26.16 21.34
N GLN A 397 -20.68 -26.25 20.75
CA GLN A 397 -21.00 -27.10 19.60
C GLN A 397 -20.30 -26.64 18.31
N LEU A 398 -19.91 -25.36 18.24
CA LEU A 398 -19.33 -24.75 17.05
C LEU A 398 -17.80 -24.58 17.17
N ARG A 399 -17.19 -24.84 18.32
CA ARG A 399 -15.75 -24.63 18.49
C ARG A 399 -14.94 -25.62 17.67
N ALA A 400 -13.91 -25.14 17.00
CA ALA A 400 -12.87 -26.02 16.48
C ALA A 400 -12.03 -26.58 17.64
N PRO A 401 -11.77 -27.89 17.69
CA PRO A 401 -10.89 -28.47 18.71
C PRO A 401 -9.44 -28.04 18.49
N ARG A 402 -8.61 -28.19 19.54
CA ARG A 402 -7.20 -27.77 19.55
C ARG A 402 -6.42 -28.31 18.34
N GLU A 403 -6.66 -29.56 17.97
CA GLU A 403 -5.98 -30.25 16.88
C GLU A 403 -6.32 -29.60 15.53
N VAL A 404 -7.56 -29.15 15.33
CA VAL A 404 -7.98 -28.42 14.13
C VAL A 404 -7.31 -27.05 14.08
N LEU A 405 -7.25 -26.33 15.20
CA LEU A 405 -6.55 -25.05 15.26
C LEU A 405 -5.06 -25.20 14.98
N ALA A 406 -4.41 -26.24 15.53
CA ALA A 406 -3.01 -26.55 15.26
C ALA A 406 -2.78 -26.87 13.78
N ARG A 407 -3.66 -27.68 13.15
CA ARG A 407 -3.60 -27.97 11.70
C ARG A 407 -3.66 -26.70 10.86
N ARG A 408 -4.55 -25.75 11.19
CA ARG A 408 -4.67 -24.47 10.46
C ARG A 408 -3.35 -23.68 10.48
N LEU A 409 -2.71 -23.58 11.64
CA LEU A 409 -1.42 -22.89 11.79
C LEU A 409 -0.28 -23.59 11.03
N GLN A 410 -0.27 -24.92 11.02
CA GLN A 410 0.76 -25.72 10.36
C GLN A 410 0.62 -25.74 8.85
N ALA A 411 -0.62 -25.87 8.34
CA ALA A 411 -0.90 -25.93 6.92
C ALA A 411 -0.60 -24.59 6.25
N SER A 412 -0.99 -23.48 6.88
CA SER A 412 -1.01 -22.16 6.24
C SER A 412 -0.36 -21.06 7.11
N PRO A 413 0.92 -21.21 7.48
CA PRO A 413 1.56 -20.35 8.49
C PRO A 413 1.62 -18.88 8.07
N THR A 414 1.65 -18.58 6.77
CA THR A 414 1.83 -17.22 6.24
C THR A 414 0.51 -16.48 5.96
N THR A 415 -0.64 -17.07 6.31
CA THR A 415 -1.97 -16.52 5.96
C THR A 415 -2.93 -16.40 7.15
N VAL A 416 -2.59 -16.91 8.33
CA VAL A 416 -3.41 -16.73 9.54
C VAL A 416 -3.03 -15.42 10.22
N PHE A 417 -4.02 -14.52 10.38
CA PHE A 417 -3.83 -13.23 11.03
C PHE A 417 -4.34 -13.25 12.47
N VAL A 418 -3.56 -12.73 13.40
CA VAL A 418 -3.98 -12.48 14.78
C VAL A 418 -3.86 -11.00 15.12
N CYS A 419 -4.75 -10.56 16.00
CA CYS A 419 -4.76 -9.22 16.52
C CYS A 419 -4.29 -9.24 17.98
N GLU A 420 -3.28 -8.43 18.27
CA GLU A 420 -2.64 -8.33 19.58
C GLU A 420 -2.84 -6.93 20.15
N MET A 421 -3.25 -6.87 21.41
CA MET A 421 -3.42 -5.62 22.16
C MET A 421 -2.68 -5.73 23.50
N GLY A 422 -1.60 -4.96 23.67
CA GLY A 422 -0.62 -5.25 24.71
C GLY A 422 0.09 -6.57 24.39
N ASP A 423 0.16 -7.49 25.36
CA ASP A 423 0.74 -8.84 25.18
C ASP A 423 -0.35 -9.94 25.08
N LYS A 424 -1.61 -9.55 24.79
CA LYS A 424 -2.76 -10.47 24.75
C LYS A 424 -3.33 -10.55 23.33
N LEU A 425 -3.59 -11.76 22.85
CA LEU A 425 -4.38 -11.94 21.64
C LEU A 425 -5.86 -11.70 21.92
N VAL A 426 -6.45 -10.87 21.07
CA VAL A 426 -7.85 -10.44 21.21
C VAL A 426 -8.71 -10.83 20.01
N ALA A 427 -8.11 -11.20 18.88
CA ALA A 427 -8.84 -11.74 17.75
C ALA A 427 -7.94 -12.58 16.82
N VAL A 428 -8.56 -13.41 16.00
CA VAL A 428 -7.93 -14.23 14.96
C VAL A 428 -8.82 -14.28 13.73
N LEU A 429 -8.19 -14.30 12.56
CA LEU A 429 -8.79 -14.64 11.28
C LEU A 429 -7.95 -15.76 10.65
N TYR A 430 -8.52 -16.97 10.63
CA TYR A 430 -7.93 -18.11 9.94
C TYR A 430 -8.19 -17.98 8.44
N THR A 431 -7.14 -18.05 7.63
CA THR A 431 -7.25 -18.07 6.18
C THR A 431 -6.26 -19.05 5.58
N GLN A 432 -6.52 -19.49 4.37
CA GLN A 432 -5.61 -20.31 3.57
C GLN A 432 -5.70 -19.94 2.09
N LYS A 433 -4.71 -20.36 1.30
CA LYS A 433 -4.80 -20.33 -0.17
C LYS A 433 -5.38 -21.65 -0.69
N VAL A 434 -6.27 -21.59 -1.67
CA VAL A 434 -6.87 -22.72 -2.38
C VAL A 434 -6.79 -22.51 -3.88
N SER A 435 -6.89 -23.59 -4.65
CA SER A 435 -6.74 -23.56 -6.11
C SER A 435 -8.07 -23.40 -6.84
N SER A 436 -9.17 -23.87 -6.26
CA SER A 436 -10.52 -23.71 -6.82
C SER A 436 -11.53 -23.28 -5.76
N GLU A 437 -12.54 -22.51 -6.17
CA GLU A 437 -13.68 -22.23 -5.30
C GLU A 437 -14.56 -23.46 -5.08
N ASP A 438 -14.49 -24.44 -5.98
CA ASP A 438 -15.24 -25.70 -5.88
C ASP A 438 -14.63 -26.68 -4.87
N ASP A 439 -13.41 -26.39 -4.38
CA ASP A 439 -12.77 -27.20 -3.33
C ASP A 439 -13.66 -27.27 -2.08
N VAL A 440 -14.40 -26.19 -1.78
CA VAL A 440 -15.30 -26.10 -0.62
C VAL A 440 -16.47 -27.10 -0.65
N ASP A 441 -16.81 -27.66 -1.82
CA ASP A 441 -17.92 -28.62 -1.96
C ASP A 441 -17.54 -30.03 -1.49
N ASN A 442 -16.25 -30.28 -1.36
CA ASN A 442 -15.71 -31.59 -0.99
C ASN A 442 -15.13 -31.60 0.43
N GLU A 443 -15.34 -30.53 1.19
CA GLU A 443 -14.74 -30.31 2.50
C GLU A 443 -15.75 -30.05 3.60
N SER A 444 -15.37 -30.40 4.82
CA SER A 444 -16.07 -29.96 6.04
C SER A 444 -15.26 -28.87 6.74
N PHE A 445 -15.92 -28.01 7.51
CA PHE A 445 -15.33 -26.92 8.28
C PHE A 445 -14.13 -27.35 9.16
N MET A 446 -14.15 -28.58 9.67
CA MET A 446 -13.09 -29.11 10.51
C MET A 446 -11.87 -29.58 9.71
N ASP A 447 -12.05 -29.93 8.43
CA ASP A 447 -11.02 -30.53 7.57
C ASP A 447 -10.59 -29.65 6.39
N VAL A 448 -11.11 -28.42 6.27
CA VAL A 448 -10.77 -27.46 5.19
C VAL A 448 -9.28 -27.27 4.92
N SER A 449 -8.42 -27.52 5.90
CA SER A 449 -6.96 -27.41 5.71
C SER A 449 -6.40 -28.42 4.71
N ALA A 450 -7.19 -29.40 4.27
CA ALA A 450 -6.79 -30.38 3.25
C ALA A 450 -6.67 -29.77 1.84
N ALA A 451 -7.51 -28.80 1.46
CA ALA A 451 -7.40 -28.11 0.17
C ALA A 451 -6.36 -26.98 0.14
N HIS A 452 -5.57 -26.79 1.20
CA HIS A 452 -4.55 -25.76 1.17
C HIS A 452 -3.53 -26.00 0.04
N ASP A 453 -3.40 -25.01 -0.82
CA ASP A 453 -2.39 -24.97 -1.87
C ASP A 453 -1.58 -23.66 -1.75
N PRO A 454 -0.28 -23.71 -1.45
CA PRO A 454 0.57 -22.52 -1.39
C PRO A 454 0.62 -21.71 -2.70
N ALA A 455 0.39 -22.35 -3.85
CA ALA A 455 0.30 -21.73 -5.17
C ALA A 455 -1.14 -21.34 -5.56
N GLY A 456 -2.10 -21.60 -4.68
CA GLY A 456 -3.51 -21.26 -4.86
C GLY A 456 -3.70 -19.75 -5.08
N ARG A 457 -4.56 -19.42 -6.05
CA ARG A 457 -4.85 -18.04 -6.45
C ARG A 457 -6.08 -17.46 -5.74
N ILE A 458 -6.69 -18.22 -4.83
CA ILE A 458 -7.86 -17.81 -4.07
C ILE A 458 -7.53 -17.86 -2.59
N VAL A 459 -7.83 -16.79 -1.85
CA VAL A 459 -7.75 -16.81 -0.38
C VAL A 459 -9.11 -17.23 0.18
N GLN A 460 -9.15 -18.31 0.96
CA GLN A 460 -10.33 -18.72 1.70
C GLN A 460 -10.26 -18.20 3.14
N LEU A 461 -11.23 -17.36 3.52
CA LEU A 461 -11.46 -16.99 4.92
C LEU A 461 -12.23 -18.12 5.60
N ILE A 462 -11.63 -18.73 6.62
CA ILE A 462 -12.17 -19.91 7.29
C ILE A 462 -13.04 -19.50 8.49
N ALA A 463 -12.49 -18.72 9.41
CA ALA A 463 -13.20 -18.30 10.62
C ALA A 463 -12.60 -17.03 11.22
N ILE A 464 -13.46 -16.17 11.74
CA ILE A 464 -13.09 -15.00 12.55
C ILE A 464 -13.53 -15.27 13.99
N GLY A 465 -12.60 -15.13 14.93
CA GLY A 465 -12.88 -15.16 16.37
C GLY A 465 -12.38 -13.89 17.03
N SER A 466 -13.16 -13.31 17.95
CA SER A 466 -12.75 -12.12 18.69
C SER A 466 -13.23 -12.17 20.13
N ASP A 467 -12.42 -11.68 21.07
CA ASP A 467 -12.77 -11.52 22.47
C ASP A 467 -13.96 -10.53 22.59
N PRO A 468 -15.12 -10.96 23.13
CA PRO A 468 -16.31 -10.11 23.24
C PRO A 468 -16.06 -8.81 24.03
N GLN A 469 -15.06 -8.78 24.93
CA GLN A 469 -14.73 -7.58 25.71
C GLN A 469 -14.25 -6.41 24.85
N VAL A 470 -13.69 -6.70 23.66
CA VAL A 470 -13.21 -5.69 22.71
C VAL A 470 -14.11 -5.54 21.48
N ALA A 471 -15.32 -6.09 21.52
CA ALA A 471 -16.26 -6.02 20.39
C ALA A 471 -16.55 -4.56 19.93
N HIS A 472 -16.55 -3.61 20.86
CA HIS A 472 -16.73 -2.18 20.60
C HIS A 472 -15.64 -1.57 19.70
N LEU A 473 -14.48 -2.20 19.56
CA LEU A 473 -13.39 -1.76 18.68
C LEU A 473 -13.54 -2.24 17.23
N GLY A 474 -14.51 -3.13 16.94
CA GLY A 474 -14.77 -3.62 15.58
C GLY A 474 -13.63 -4.45 14.97
N ILE A 475 -12.80 -5.11 15.78
CA ILE A 475 -11.58 -5.81 15.32
C ILE A 475 -11.89 -6.90 14.27
N GLY A 476 -13.00 -7.64 14.40
CA GLY A 476 -13.40 -8.63 13.40
C GLY A 476 -13.62 -8.02 12.01
N SER A 477 -14.22 -6.83 11.95
CA SER A 477 -14.36 -6.07 10.71
C SER A 477 -13.00 -5.63 10.16
N GLU A 478 -12.11 -5.15 11.02
CA GLU A 478 -10.76 -4.69 10.63
C GLU A 478 -9.89 -5.85 10.13
N LEU A 479 -9.94 -7.04 10.74
CA LEU A 479 -9.24 -8.24 10.25
C LEU A 479 -9.72 -8.64 8.85
N ARG A 480 -11.04 -8.64 8.61
CA ARG A 480 -11.59 -8.89 7.28
C ARG A 480 -11.14 -7.81 6.29
N CYS A 481 -11.25 -6.54 6.65
CA CYS A 481 -10.81 -5.42 5.80
C CYS A 481 -9.33 -5.56 5.43
N PHE A 482 -8.48 -5.89 6.41
CA PHE A 482 -7.05 -6.09 6.21
C PHE A 482 -6.76 -7.29 5.31
N ALA A 483 -7.39 -8.44 5.53
CA ALA A 483 -7.20 -9.62 4.69
C ALA A 483 -7.60 -9.36 3.23
N LEU A 484 -8.72 -8.66 2.99
CA LEU A 484 -9.15 -8.28 1.65
C LEU A 484 -8.20 -7.24 1.02
N HIS A 485 -7.69 -6.30 1.81
CA HIS A 485 -6.70 -5.33 1.34
C HIS A 485 -5.37 -6.02 0.98
N HIS A 486 -4.90 -6.93 1.82
CA HIS A 486 -3.69 -7.71 1.59
C HIS A 486 -3.80 -8.56 0.32
N ALA A 487 -4.93 -9.26 0.13
CA ALA A 487 -5.25 -10.00 -1.09
C ALA A 487 -5.36 -9.09 -2.33
N ARG A 488 -5.90 -7.86 -2.20
CA ARG A 488 -5.96 -6.87 -3.28
C ARG A 488 -4.57 -6.48 -3.79
N LEU A 489 -3.59 -6.42 -2.88
CA LEU A 489 -2.21 -6.02 -3.20
C LEU A 489 -1.37 -7.16 -3.78
N ASP A 490 -1.81 -8.41 -3.63
CA ASP A 490 -1.10 -9.59 -4.14
C ASP A 490 -1.47 -9.83 -5.62
N PRO A 491 -0.50 -9.74 -6.56
CA PRO A 491 -0.76 -9.97 -7.97
C PRO A 491 -1.10 -11.43 -8.30
N GLU A 492 -0.84 -12.37 -7.40
CA GLU A 492 -1.14 -13.79 -7.58
C GLU A 492 -2.55 -14.18 -7.14
N ILE A 493 -3.24 -13.30 -6.40
CA ILE A 493 -4.59 -13.58 -5.89
C ILE A 493 -5.66 -12.99 -6.81
N ASP A 494 -6.61 -13.81 -7.22
CA ASP A 494 -7.71 -13.44 -8.11
C ASP A 494 -9.00 -13.13 -7.33
N ALA A 495 -9.25 -13.88 -6.26
CA ALA A 495 -10.47 -13.76 -5.46
C ALA A 495 -10.24 -14.10 -3.99
N VAL A 496 -11.20 -13.68 -3.16
CA VAL A 496 -11.29 -14.12 -1.77
C VAL A 496 -12.65 -14.74 -1.54
N ILE A 497 -12.70 -15.95 -1.00
CA ILE A 497 -13.95 -16.65 -0.69
C ILE A 497 -14.10 -16.86 0.81
N ALA A 498 -15.32 -17.18 1.25
CA ALA A 498 -15.57 -17.73 2.57
C ALA A 498 -16.81 -18.61 2.50
N VAL A 499 -16.88 -19.66 3.32
CA VAL A 499 -18.14 -20.36 3.57
C VAL A 499 -18.65 -19.90 4.93
N THR A 500 -19.66 -19.04 4.90
CA THR A 500 -20.24 -18.42 6.10
C THR A 500 -21.52 -19.15 6.53
N ARG A 501 -22.19 -18.66 7.58
CA ARG A 501 -23.46 -19.20 8.08
C ARG A 501 -24.50 -18.11 8.22
N CYS A 502 -25.78 -18.48 8.26
CA CYS A 502 -26.80 -17.56 8.74
C CYS A 502 -26.78 -17.55 10.27
N GLN A 503 -26.89 -16.36 10.86
CA GLN A 503 -26.91 -16.17 12.31
C GLN A 503 -28.34 -16.05 12.84
N ASN A 504 -29.23 -15.44 12.06
CA ASN A 504 -30.61 -15.16 12.47
C ASN A 504 -31.60 -16.23 11.96
N PHE A 505 -31.16 -17.14 11.09
CA PHE A 505 -31.95 -18.29 10.68
C PHE A 505 -32.10 -19.29 11.84
N SER A 506 -33.34 -19.68 12.14
CA SER A 506 -33.67 -20.51 13.32
C SER A 506 -34.04 -21.97 12.99
N GLY A 507 -33.66 -22.48 11.82
CA GLY A 507 -33.65 -23.93 11.52
C GLY A 507 -34.99 -24.66 11.56
N GLY A 508 -36.12 -23.95 11.57
CA GLY A 508 -37.47 -24.51 11.60
C GLY A 508 -37.87 -25.22 10.29
N ALA A 509 -39.16 -25.22 9.95
CA ALA A 509 -39.65 -25.70 8.66
C ALA A 509 -39.30 -24.75 7.49
N ASP A 510 -38.58 -23.67 7.78
CA ASP A 510 -38.20 -22.64 6.83
C ASP A 510 -37.11 -23.15 5.90
N ASP A 511 -37.26 -22.86 4.62
CA ASP A 511 -36.28 -23.18 3.59
C ASP A 511 -35.10 -22.20 3.66
N LEU A 512 -33.90 -22.73 3.96
CA LEU A 512 -32.67 -21.95 4.04
C LEU A 512 -32.37 -21.24 2.71
N GLU A 513 -32.67 -21.88 1.57
CA GLU A 513 -32.46 -21.27 0.25
C GLU A 513 -33.36 -20.05 0.09
N ALA A 514 -34.65 -20.18 0.40
CA ALA A 514 -35.60 -19.06 0.38
C ALA A 514 -35.18 -17.93 1.33
N TYR A 515 -34.67 -18.25 2.53
CA TYR A 515 -34.18 -17.26 3.48
C TYR A 515 -32.97 -16.48 2.95
N VAL A 516 -31.99 -17.17 2.36
CA VAL A 516 -30.81 -16.54 1.75
C VAL A 516 -31.21 -15.69 0.54
N GLN A 517 -32.16 -16.14 -0.28
CA GLN A 517 -32.70 -15.33 -1.38
C GLN A 517 -33.44 -14.08 -0.86
N GLY A 518 -34.19 -14.20 0.24
CA GLY A 518 -34.81 -13.06 0.92
C GLY A 518 -33.78 -12.04 1.40
N HIS A 519 -32.61 -12.49 1.85
CA HIS A 519 -31.49 -11.58 2.17
C HIS A 519 -30.95 -10.85 0.93
N ILE A 520 -30.74 -11.57 -0.17
CA ILE A 520 -30.26 -11.01 -1.44
C ILE A 520 -31.27 -9.96 -1.98
N ALA A 521 -32.57 -10.24 -1.84
CA ALA A 521 -33.64 -9.35 -2.24
C ALA A 521 -33.84 -8.13 -1.31
N GLY A 522 -33.19 -8.12 -0.13
CA GLY A 522 -33.35 -7.09 0.89
C GLY A 522 -34.65 -7.20 1.71
N GLU A 523 -35.34 -8.34 1.62
CA GLU A 523 -36.57 -8.64 2.35
C GLU A 523 -36.29 -9.05 3.80
N VAL A 524 -35.13 -9.70 4.02
CA VAL A 524 -34.63 -10.10 5.33
C VAL A 524 -33.19 -9.62 5.49
N THR A 525 -32.74 -9.36 6.72
CA THR A 525 -31.33 -9.02 6.99
C THR A 525 -30.76 -10.01 7.99
N ASP A 526 -29.98 -10.97 7.49
CA ASP A 526 -29.13 -11.80 8.35
C ASP A 526 -27.86 -11.04 8.73
N GLN A 527 -27.50 -11.02 10.01
CA GLN A 527 -26.37 -10.24 10.52
C GLN A 527 -25.03 -10.71 9.95
N THR A 528 -24.82 -12.03 9.83
CA THR A 528 -23.56 -12.58 9.33
C THR A 528 -23.47 -12.44 7.81
N LEU A 529 -24.55 -12.68 7.08
CA LEU A 529 -24.55 -12.39 5.63
C LEU A 529 -24.34 -10.90 5.37
N ASN A 530 -25.05 -10.02 6.10
CA ASN A 530 -24.91 -8.57 5.97
C ASN A 530 -23.51 -8.08 6.33
N PHE A 531 -22.85 -8.67 7.35
CA PHE A 531 -21.45 -8.38 7.64
C PHE A 531 -20.63 -8.49 6.36
N HIS A 532 -20.81 -9.56 5.57
CA HIS A 532 -20.06 -9.77 4.35
C HIS A 532 -20.56 -8.95 3.14
N THR A 533 -21.85 -8.98 2.85
CA THR A 533 -22.46 -8.36 1.65
C THR A 533 -22.38 -6.83 1.70
N SER A 534 -22.53 -6.21 2.88
CA SER A 534 -22.33 -4.76 3.06
C SER A 534 -20.90 -4.30 2.72
N PHE A 535 -19.95 -5.24 2.71
CA PHE A 535 -18.56 -4.97 2.31
C PHE A 535 -18.24 -5.37 0.87
N GLY A 536 -19.23 -5.80 0.09
CA GLY A 536 -19.09 -6.13 -1.33
C GLY A 536 -18.88 -7.62 -1.61
N ALA A 537 -19.23 -8.50 -0.68
CA ALA A 537 -19.33 -9.93 -0.98
C ALA A 537 -20.55 -10.22 -1.85
N GLU A 538 -20.37 -11.06 -2.86
CA GLU A 538 -21.43 -11.73 -3.59
C GLU A 538 -21.78 -13.04 -2.87
N ILE A 539 -23.07 -13.34 -2.71
CA ILE A 539 -23.52 -14.67 -2.31
C ILE A 539 -23.54 -15.56 -3.55
N VAL A 540 -22.75 -16.64 -3.53
CA VAL A 540 -22.57 -17.51 -4.70
C VAL A 540 -23.57 -18.65 -4.67
N ARG A 541 -23.57 -19.46 -3.60
CA ARG A 541 -24.42 -20.65 -3.47
C ARG A 541 -24.41 -21.21 -2.05
N LEU A 542 -25.32 -22.13 -1.77
CA LEU A 542 -25.29 -22.98 -0.57
C LEU A 542 -24.22 -24.08 -0.70
N VAL A 543 -23.68 -24.51 0.44
CA VAL A 543 -22.70 -25.59 0.57
C VAL A 543 -23.23 -26.62 1.57
N PRO A 544 -23.98 -27.65 1.11
CA PRO A 544 -24.52 -28.69 1.99
C PRO A 544 -23.40 -29.43 2.73
N ASP A 545 -23.72 -29.98 3.90
CA ASP A 545 -22.84 -30.81 4.73
C ASP A 545 -21.51 -30.16 5.16
N TYR A 546 -21.34 -28.86 4.94
CA TYR A 546 -20.11 -28.13 5.25
C TYR A 546 -19.81 -28.09 6.75
N ARG A 547 -20.82 -27.96 7.62
CA ARG A 547 -20.62 -27.93 9.07
C ARG A 547 -21.66 -28.78 9.79
N PRO A 548 -21.45 -30.11 9.91
CA PRO A 548 -22.40 -31.04 10.49
C PRO A 548 -22.91 -30.66 11.89
N GLU A 549 -22.09 -29.95 12.68
CA GLU A 549 -22.44 -29.50 14.02
C GLU A 549 -23.44 -28.33 14.04
N ASP A 550 -23.60 -27.63 12.91
CA ASP A 550 -24.52 -26.50 12.78
C ASP A 550 -25.93 -26.93 12.38
N VAL A 551 -26.61 -27.62 13.30
CA VAL A 551 -27.98 -28.12 13.10
C VAL A 551 -28.96 -26.99 12.78
N ALA A 552 -28.73 -25.77 13.30
CA ALA A 552 -29.59 -24.62 13.06
C ALA A 552 -29.61 -24.17 11.59
N ASN A 553 -28.51 -24.39 10.85
CA ASN A 553 -28.43 -24.14 9.41
C ASN A 553 -28.51 -25.44 8.58
N HIS A 554 -29.03 -26.53 9.16
CA HIS A 554 -29.13 -27.83 8.49
C HIS A 554 -27.79 -28.29 7.91
N ALA A 555 -26.71 -28.12 8.67
CA ALA A 555 -25.32 -28.38 8.28
C ALA A 555 -24.81 -27.62 7.03
N THR A 556 -25.59 -26.67 6.52
CA THR A 556 -25.35 -26.00 5.25
C THR A 556 -24.67 -24.66 5.44
N GLY A 557 -23.54 -24.46 4.77
CA GLY A 557 -22.85 -23.18 4.67
C GLY A 557 -23.37 -22.32 3.51
N VAL A 558 -22.94 -21.06 3.48
CA VAL A 558 -23.21 -20.12 2.38
C VAL A 558 -21.87 -19.66 1.81
N LEU A 559 -21.55 -20.08 0.59
CA LEU A 559 -20.36 -19.62 -0.11
C LEU A 559 -20.57 -18.16 -0.54
N ILE A 560 -19.62 -17.33 -0.16
CA ILE A 560 -19.52 -15.93 -0.58
C ILE A 560 -18.19 -15.67 -1.29
N ARG A 561 -18.18 -14.69 -2.18
CA ARG A 561 -17.00 -14.27 -2.93
C ARG A 561 -16.81 -12.76 -2.87
N TYR A 562 -15.58 -12.35 -2.63
CA TYR A 562 -15.11 -10.98 -2.80
C TYR A 562 -14.21 -10.90 -4.01
N ARG A 563 -14.24 -9.73 -4.66
CA ARG A 563 -13.30 -9.35 -5.72
C ARG A 563 -12.61 -8.03 -5.36
N PRO A 564 -11.61 -8.05 -4.45
CA PRO A 564 -11.02 -6.81 -3.93
C PRO A 564 -10.35 -5.94 -5.01
N LYS A 565 -9.88 -6.55 -6.10
CA LYS A 565 -9.31 -5.84 -7.25
C LYS A 565 -10.36 -5.03 -8.03
N GLU A 566 -11.64 -5.40 -7.97
CA GLU A 566 -12.74 -4.70 -8.63
C GLU A 566 -13.32 -3.54 -7.78
N TRP A 567 -12.76 -3.26 -6.59
CA TRP A 567 -13.24 -2.17 -5.76
C TRP A 567 -13.08 -0.82 -6.45
N VAL A 568 -14.21 -0.25 -6.88
CA VAL A 568 -14.27 1.13 -7.33
C VAL A 568 -14.10 2.03 -6.12
N CYS A 569 -12.97 2.72 -6.06
CA CYS A 569 -12.76 3.70 -5.00
C CYS A 569 -13.53 4.98 -5.38
N GLU A 570 -14.74 5.13 -4.82
CA GLU A 570 -15.58 6.31 -5.01
C GLU A 570 -14.82 7.57 -4.58
N SER A 571 -14.69 8.55 -5.48
CA SER A 571 -14.15 9.85 -5.13
C SER A 571 -15.19 10.59 -4.29
N SER A 572 -14.86 10.90 -3.03
CA SER A 572 -15.69 11.67 -2.10
C SER A 572 -16.05 13.09 -2.59
N ILE A 573 -15.49 13.53 -3.72
CA ILE A 573 -15.73 14.83 -4.36
C ILE A 573 -17.02 14.84 -5.22
N ALA A 574 -17.66 13.70 -5.48
CA ALA A 574 -18.92 13.65 -6.23
C ALA A 574 -20.13 13.40 -5.31
N GLY A 575 -21.04 14.37 -5.26
CA GLY A 575 -22.23 14.33 -4.40
C GLY A 575 -23.19 13.16 -4.67
N LYS A 576 -23.75 12.66 -3.56
CA LYS A 576 -24.84 11.68 -3.37
C LYS A 576 -24.67 10.29 -4.05
N PRO A 577 -24.75 9.18 -3.28
CA PRO A 577 -24.68 7.84 -3.86
C PRO A 577 -25.93 7.55 -4.70
N LYS A 578 -25.73 7.10 -5.95
CA LYS A 578 -26.77 6.42 -6.73
C LYS A 578 -26.80 4.96 -6.31
N LEU A 579 -27.92 4.49 -5.75
CA LEU A 579 -28.18 3.06 -5.60
C LEU A 579 -28.06 2.39 -6.98
N ARG A 580 -27.13 1.45 -7.14
CA ARG A 580 -27.12 0.53 -8.28
C ARG A 580 -28.01 -0.66 -7.95
N SER A 581 -29.22 -0.67 -8.49
CA SER A 581 -30.06 -1.86 -8.63
C SER A 581 -29.57 -2.69 -9.82
N GLY A 582 -29.12 -3.92 -9.59
CA GLY A 582 -28.69 -4.81 -10.66
C GLY A 582 -28.47 -6.23 -10.17
N VAL A 583 -29.54 -6.96 -9.91
CA VAL A 583 -29.53 -8.40 -9.62
C VAL A 583 -29.38 -9.17 -10.94
N ARG A 584 -28.35 -10.01 -11.07
CA ARG A 584 -28.32 -11.11 -12.04
C ARG A 584 -28.79 -12.39 -11.33
N PRO A 585 -29.73 -13.16 -11.88
CA PRO A 585 -30.14 -14.42 -11.28
C PRO A 585 -29.05 -15.49 -11.44
N LEU A 586 -28.80 -16.22 -10.35
CA LEU A 586 -27.91 -17.39 -10.30
C LEU A 586 -28.46 -18.51 -11.20
N THR A 587 -27.62 -19.04 -12.08
CA THR A 587 -27.94 -20.17 -12.95
C THR A 587 -27.79 -21.48 -12.19
N THR A 588 -28.89 -22.24 -12.09
CA THR A 588 -28.88 -23.61 -11.57
C THR A 588 -28.26 -24.58 -12.60
N ALA A 589 -27.22 -25.29 -12.18
CA ALA A 589 -26.62 -26.37 -12.96
C ALA A 589 -27.62 -27.53 -13.10
N LYS A 590 -28.06 -27.80 -14.34
CA LYS A 590 -28.83 -29.01 -14.66
C LYS A 590 -27.87 -30.18 -14.87
N LYS A 591 -28.05 -31.23 -14.05
CA LYS A 591 -27.49 -32.58 -14.26
C LYS A 591 -27.71 -33.06 -15.70
N ARG A 592 -26.62 -33.49 -16.35
CA ARG A 592 -26.58 -34.65 -17.23
C ARG A 592 -25.25 -35.36 -17.07
#